data_AF-A0A937Z6A3-F1
#
_entry.id   AF-A0A937Z6A3-F1
#
_cell.length_a   1.000
_cell.length_b   1.000
_cell.length_c   1.000
_cell.angle_alpha   90.00
_cell.angle_beta   90.00
_cell.angle_gamma   90.00
#
_symmetry.space_group_name_H-M   'P 1'
#
loop_
_entity.id
_entity.type
_entity.pdbx_description
1 polymer ?
#
loop_
_entity_poly.entity_id
_entity_poly.type
_entity_poly.pdbx_seq_one_letter_code
_entity_poly.pdbx_strand_id
1 'polypeptide(L)'
;MPYPQFDRSKLILRPLAERENDLDLSVILPLDAELPDLDNADIRTLAERIVAAKRAGAAVILSMGAHVIRAGVSRMIIDLMERGDLTHVAMNGAGPIHDFELALIGGTT
;
A
#
# COMPACT_ATOMS: atom_id res chain seq x y z
N MET A 1 -27.38 -14.12 -15.87
CA MET A 1 -26.98 -13.08 -14.91
C MET A 1 -28.24 -12.52 -14.26
N PRO A 2 -28.50 -12.76 -12.96
CA PRO A 2 -29.78 -12.40 -12.33
C PRO A 2 -29.94 -10.91 -11.99
N TYR A 3 -28.91 -10.08 -12.19
CA TYR A 3 -28.94 -8.64 -11.88
C TYR A 3 -28.76 -7.80 -13.14
N PRO A 4 -29.49 -6.67 -13.29
CA PRO A 4 -29.22 -5.69 -14.33
C PRO A 4 -27.77 -5.19 -14.24
N GLN A 5 -27.08 -5.16 -15.37
CA GLN A 5 -25.74 -4.56 -15.41
C GLN A 5 -25.85 -3.04 -15.29
N PHE A 6 -24.89 -2.44 -14.58
CA PHE A 6 -24.77 -1.00 -14.49
C PHE A 6 -24.46 -0.41 -15.88
N ASP A 7 -25.28 0.56 -16.32
CA ASP A 7 -25.09 1.26 -17.58
C ASP A 7 -23.92 2.25 -17.48
N ARG A 8 -22.77 1.84 -18.02
CA ARG A 8 -21.53 2.63 -18.01
C ARG A 8 -21.63 3.94 -18.79
N SER A 9 -22.62 4.09 -19.68
CA SER A 9 -22.83 5.36 -20.40
C SER A 9 -23.31 6.48 -19.48
N LYS A 10 -23.80 6.14 -18.28
CA LYS A 10 -24.23 7.09 -17.24
C LYS A 10 -23.09 7.58 -16.35
N LEU A 11 -21.86 7.10 -16.55
CA LEU A 11 -20.71 7.57 -15.78
C LEU A 11 -20.33 9.00 -16.19
N ILE A 12 -20.29 9.89 -15.21
CA ILE A 12 -19.70 11.22 -15.37
C ILE A 12 -18.25 11.11 -14.88
N LEU A 13 -17.33 10.88 -15.81
CA LEU A 13 -15.90 10.79 -15.54
C LEU A 13 -15.29 12.19 -15.65
N ARG A 14 -14.69 12.67 -14.57
CA ARG A 14 -13.93 13.94 -14.56
C ARG A 14 -12.43 13.66 -14.78
N PRO A 15 -11.68 14.61 -15.34
CA PRO A 15 -10.22 14.53 -15.38
C PRO A 15 -9.64 14.34 -13.99
N LEU A 16 -8.59 13.52 -13.88
CA LEU A 16 -7.89 13.30 -12.61
C LEU A 16 -7.30 14.62 -12.04
N ALA A 17 -6.91 15.56 -12.90
CA ALA A 17 -6.42 16.87 -12.49
C ALA A 17 -7.45 17.72 -11.72
N GLU A 18 -8.74 17.37 -11.81
CA GLU A 18 -9.83 18.04 -11.06
C GLU A 18 -10.15 17.36 -9.72
N ARG A 19 -9.37 16.34 -9.32
CA ARG A 19 -9.55 15.61 -8.07
C ARG A 19 -9.11 16.44 -6.88
N GLU A 20 -9.98 16.50 -5.87
CA GLU A 20 -9.64 17.03 -4.55
C GLU A 20 -8.89 15.93 -3.76
N ASN A 21 -7.72 16.29 -3.25
CA ASN A 21 -6.82 15.39 -2.53
C ASN A 21 -6.74 15.82 -1.05
N ASP A 22 -6.86 14.84 -0.16
CA ASP A 22 -6.71 15.06 1.30
C ASP A 22 -5.24 14.97 1.72
N LEU A 23 -4.44 14.22 0.96
CA LEU A 23 -3.04 13.92 1.25
C LEU A 23 -2.16 14.23 0.04
N ASP A 24 -0.92 14.64 0.30
CA ASP A 24 0.12 14.82 -0.70
C ASP A 24 1.42 14.09 -0.30
N LEU A 25 2.47 14.23 -1.11
CA LEU A 25 3.76 13.56 -0.87
C LEU A 25 4.43 13.90 0.47
N SER A 26 4.01 14.96 1.18
CA SER A 26 4.56 15.32 2.50
C SER A 26 4.27 14.26 3.57
N VAL A 27 3.26 13.41 3.39
CA VAL A 27 2.96 12.31 4.33
C VAL A 27 3.84 11.09 4.12
N ILE A 28 4.57 11.01 3.00
CA ILE A 28 5.39 9.84 2.69
C ILE A 28 6.67 9.88 3.52
N LEU A 29 6.81 8.87 4.38
CA LEU A 29 7.94 8.77 5.29
C LEU A 29 9.21 8.35 4.54
N PRO A 30 10.38 8.94 4.85
CA PRO A 30 11.64 8.43 4.34
C PRO A 30 12.01 7.09 5.01
N LEU A 31 12.90 6.31 4.40
CA LEU A 31 13.28 4.99 4.93
C LEU A 31 14.01 5.05 6.27
N ASP A 32 14.65 6.17 6.56
CA ASP A 32 15.35 6.47 7.82
C ASP A 32 14.48 7.26 8.81
N ALA A 33 13.15 7.31 8.59
CA ALA A 33 12.23 7.90 9.53
C ALA A 33 12.39 7.29 10.93
N GLU A 34 12.23 8.14 11.95
CA GLU A 34 12.26 7.69 13.33
C GLU A 34 11.16 6.66 13.58
N LEU A 35 11.55 5.48 14.05
CA LEU A 35 10.61 4.43 14.39
C LEU A 35 9.95 4.79 15.74
N PRO A 36 8.63 4.62 15.86
CA PRO A 36 8.00 4.72 17.18
C PRO A 36 8.62 3.68 18.11
N ASP A 37 8.51 3.91 19.42
CA ASP A 37 8.90 2.89 20.38
C ASP A 37 7.98 1.68 20.22
N LEU A 38 8.53 0.59 19.71
CA LEU A 38 7.83 -0.64 19.40
C LEU A 38 8.19 -1.68 20.47
N ASP A 39 7.75 -1.44 21.71
CA ASP A 39 7.88 -2.40 22.81
C ASP A 39 6.85 -3.53 22.67
N ASN A 40 7.02 -4.35 21.62
CA ASN A 40 6.19 -5.51 21.38
C ASN A 40 7.04 -6.68 20.84
N ALA A 41 7.18 -7.73 21.66
CA ALA A 41 7.91 -8.95 21.31
C ALA A 41 7.36 -9.68 20.07
N ASP A 42 6.09 -9.47 19.73
CA ASP A 42 5.48 -10.06 18.54
C ASP A 42 6.09 -9.51 17.25
N ILE A 43 6.58 -8.27 17.24
CA ILE A 43 7.21 -7.65 16.07
C ILE A 43 8.52 -8.36 15.73
N ARG A 44 9.34 -8.65 16.75
CA ARG A 44 10.56 -9.44 16.59
C ARG A 44 10.23 -10.85 16.08
N THR A 45 9.22 -11.48 16.67
CA THR A 45 8.75 -12.81 16.26
C THR A 45 8.28 -12.83 14.80
N LEU A 46 7.56 -11.79 14.37
CA LEU A 46 7.11 -11.63 12.99
C LEU A 46 8.29 -11.48 12.03
N ALA A 47 9.27 -10.61 12.36
CA ALA A 47 10.46 -10.40 11.55
C ALA A 47 11.27 -11.70 11.38
N GLU A 48 11.47 -12.46 12.45
CA GLU A 48 12.16 -13.75 12.41
C GLU A 48 11.45 -14.77 11.51
N ARG A 49 10.11 -14.81 11.55
CA ARG A 49 9.31 -15.68 10.67
C ARG A 49 9.39 -15.27 9.21
N ILE A 50 9.38 -13.97 8.90
CA ILE A 50 9.57 -13.46 7.54
C ILE A 50 10.95 -13.88 7.00
N VAL A 51 12.00 -13.69 7.78
CA VAL A 51 13.37 -14.09 7.40
C VAL A 51 13.47 -15.60 7.20
N ALA A 52 12.85 -16.40 8.07
CA ALA A 52 12.82 -17.86 7.92
C ALA A 52 12.06 -18.29 6.64
N ALA A 53 10.91 -17.69 6.35
CA ALA A 53 10.14 -17.96 5.14
C ALA A 53 10.96 -17.63 3.88
N LYS A 54 11.63 -16.48 3.83
CA LYS A 54 12.53 -16.10 2.74
C LYS A 54 13.65 -17.11 2.54
N ARG A 55 14.33 -17.53 3.61
CA ARG A 55 15.40 -18.55 3.55
C ARG A 55 14.90 -19.90 3.05
N ALA A 56 13.66 -20.24 3.33
CA ALA A 56 13.01 -21.45 2.84
C ALA A 56 12.48 -21.33 1.40
N GLY A 57 12.62 -20.16 0.74
CA GLY A 57 12.05 -19.91 -0.58
C GLY A 57 10.52 -19.84 -0.59
N ALA A 58 9.89 -19.61 0.56
CA ALA A 58 8.45 -19.49 0.68
C ALA A 58 7.95 -18.08 0.31
N ALA A 59 6.70 -17.99 -0.14
CA ALA A 59 6.07 -16.70 -0.38
C ALA A 59 5.78 -15.96 0.93
N VAL A 60 6.03 -14.65 0.95
CA VAL A 60 5.62 -13.73 2.00
C VAL A 60 4.64 -12.75 1.39
N ILE A 61 3.39 -12.79 1.86
CA ILE A 61 2.27 -12.04 1.28
C ILE A 61 1.78 -11.03 2.32
N LEU A 62 1.82 -9.74 1.98
CA LEU A 62 1.22 -8.67 2.77
C LEU A 62 -0.20 -8.42 2.27
N SER A 63 -1.19 -8.75 3.09
CA SER A 63 -2.60 -8.40 2.85
C SER A 63 -2.93 -7.09 3.57
N MET A 64 -3.26 -6.04 2.84
CA MET A 64 -3.45 -4.70 3.39
C MET A 64 -4.61 -3.93 2.75
N GLY A 65 -5.10 -2.91 3.46
CA GLY A 65 -6.02 -1.91 2.91
C GLY A 65 -5.30 -0.65 2.46
N ALA A 66 -6.01 0.20 1.73
CA ALA A 66 -5.56 1.54 1.29
C ALA A 66 -4.92 2.42 2.38
N HIS A 67 -5.34 2.27 3.64
CA HIS A 67 -4.85 3.10 4.74
C HIS A 67 -3.36 2.91 5.02
N VAL A 68 -2.78 1.77 4.62
CA VAL A 68 -1.34 1.57 4.75
C VAL A 68 -0.56 2.49 3.80
N ILE A 69 -1.06 2.71 2.59
CA ILE A 69 -0.49 3.70 1.66
C ILE A 69 -0.67 5.12 2.21
N ARG A 70 -1.87 5.45 2.70
CA ARG A 70 -2.17 6.76 3.31
C ARG A 70 -1.36 7.05 4.58
N ALA A 71 -0.90 6.02 5.28
CA ALA A 71 -0.01 6.14 6.44
C ALA A 71 1.45 6.48 6.06
N GLY A 72 1.76 6.61 4.77
CA GLY A 72 3.06 7.10 4.31
C GLY A 72 4.17 6.06 4.25
N VAL A 73 3.87 4.77 4.48
CA VAL A 73 4.88 3.70 4.58
C VAL A 73 5.12 2.97 3.25
N SER A 74 4.67 3.52 2.13
CA SER A 74 4.83 2.93 0.79
C SER A 74 6.31 2.68 0.44
N ARG A 75 7.23 3.58 0.84
CA ARG A 75 8.68 3.36 0.64
C ARG A 75 9.19 2.14 1.38
N MET A 76 8.74 1.89 2.62
CA MET A 76 9.13 0.71 3.39
C MET A 76 8.62 -0.59 2.75
N ILE A 77 7.40 -0.57 2.20
CA ILE A 77 6.85 -1.72 1.47
C ILE A 77 7.71 -2.00 0.24
N ILE A 78 8.06 -0.97 -0.53
CA ILE A 78 8.91 -1.08 -1.71
C ILE A 78 10.30 -1.64 -1.33
N ASP A 79 10.93 -1.11 -0.27
CA ASP A 79 12.23 -1.60 0.21
C ASP A 79 12.19 -3.09 0.61
N LEU A 80 11.13 -3.53 1.29
CA LEU A 80 10.93 -4.95 1.61
C LEU A 80 10.73 -5.82 0.36
N MET A 81 10.06 -5.28 -0.66
CA MET A 81 9.89 -5.96 -1.96
C MET A 81 11.22 -6.08 -2.71
N GLU A 82 12.00 -5.00 -2.81
CA GLU A 82 13.30 -4.97 -3.47
C GLU A 82 14.31 -5.91 -2.79
N ARG A 83 14.25 -6.04 -1.46
CA ARG A 83 15.07 -7.00 -0.70
C ARG A 83 14.58 -8.43 -0.81
N GLY A 84 13.38 -8.67 -1.33
CA GLY A 84 12.73 -9.99 -1.36
C GLY A 84 12.28 -10.51 0.01
N ASP A 85 12.16 -9.62 1.01
CA ASP A 85 11.55 -9.93 2.30
C ASP A 85 10.01 -9.95 2.20
N LEU A 86 9.45 -9.25 1.21
CA LEU A 86 8.04 -9.27 0.83
C LEU A 86 7.93 -9.67 -0.65
N THR A 87 7.21 -10.74 -0.97
CA THR A 87 7.14 -11.23 -2.36
C THR A 87 5.84 -10.88 -3.07
N HIS A 88 4.76 -10.67 -2.32
CA HIS A 88 3.45 -10.32 -2.89
C HIS A 88 2.72 -9.31 -2.01
N VAL A 89 1.91 -8.47 -2.65
CA VAL A 89 0.97 -7.58 -1.96
C VAL A 89 -0.44 -7.91 -2.44
N ALA A 90 -1.34 -8.14 -1.50
CA ALA A 90 -2.77 -8.27 -1.73
C ALA A 90 -3.48 -7.07 -1.11
N MET A 91 -4.36 -6.41 -1.86
CA MET A 91 -5.06 -5.24 -1.36
C MET A 91 -6.45 -5.08 -1.94
N ASN A 92 -7.29 -4.30 -1.24
CA ASN A 92 -8.59 -3.90 -1.76
C ASN A 92 -8.44 -2.91 -2.93
N GLY A 93 -9.52 -2.69 -3.69
CA GLY A 93 -9.47 -1.84 -4.90
C GLY A 93 -9.06 -0.39 -4.65
N ALA A 94 -9.18 0.13 -3.43
CA ALA A 94 -8.73 1.47 -3.10
C ALA A 94 -7.20 1.59 -3.05
N GLY A 95 -6.49 0.55 -2.58
CA GLY A 95 -5.03 0.59 -2.44
C GLY A 95 -4.28 0.97 -3.73
N PRO A 96 -4.51 0.29 -4.86
CA PRO A 96 -3.87 0.63 -6.13
C PRO A 96 -4.25 2.00 -6.66
N ILE A 97 -5.45 2.50 -6.34
CA ILE A 97 -5.89 3.85 -6.73
C ILE A 97 -5.04 4.90 -6.00
N HIS A 98 -4.95 4.81 -4.66
CA HIS A 98 -4.14 5.77 -3.89
C HIS A 98 -2.65 5.72 -4.27
N ASP A 99 -2.10 4.53 -4.45
CA ASP A 99 -0.70 4.35 -4.85
C ASP A 99 -0.42 4.97 -6.22
N PHE A 100 -1.29 4.70 -7.21
CA PHE A 100 -1.19 5.28 -8.55
C PHE A 100 -1.32 6.81 -8.54
N GLU A 101 -2.28 7.36 -7.81
CA GLU A 101 -2.49 8.81 -7.72
C GLU A 101 -1.30 9.52 -7.08
N LEU A 102 -0.79 8.99 -5.96
CA LEU A 102 0.42 9.54 -5.34
C LEU A 102 1.62 9.49 -6.28
N ALA A 103 1.83 8.38 -6.99
CA ALA A 103 2.93 8.24 -7.93
C ALA A 103 2.81 9.17 -9.16
N LEU A 104 1.60 9.36 -9.68
CA LEU A 104 1.35 10.11 -10.91
C LEU A 104 1.22 11.62 -10.69
N ILE A 105 0.43 12.02 -9.71
CA ILE A 105 0.04 13.43 -9.49
C ILE A 105 0.50 13.99 -8.14
N GLY A 106 1.10 13.16 -7.28
CA GLY A 106 1.62 13.60 -5.99
C GLY A 106 0.55 13.83 -4.91
N GLY A 107 -0.69 13.37 -5.10
CA GLY A 107 -1.77 13.53 -4.13
C GLY A 107 -2.85 12.46 -4.27
N THR A 108 -3.61 12.25 -3.18
CA THR A 108 -4.76 11.33 -3.15
C THR A 108 -5.77 11.72 -2.05
N THR A 109 -6.96 11.13 -2.05
CA THR A 109 -7.99 11.29 -1.00
C THR A 109 -7.75 10.33 0.17
#